data_AF-A0A2M8C0L3-F1
#
_entry.id   AF-A0A2M8C0L3-F1
#
_cell.length_a   1.000
_cell.length_b   1.000
_cell.length_c   1.000
_cell.angle_alpha   90.00
_cell.angle_beta   90.00
_cell.angle_gamma   90.00
#
_symmetry.space_group_name_H-M   'P 1'
#
loop_
_entity.id
_entity.type
_entity.pdbx_description
1 polymer ?
#
loop_
_entity_poly.entity_id
_entity_poly.type
_entity_poly.pdbx_seq_one_letter_code
_entity_poly.pdbx_strand_id
1 'polypeptide(L)' 'PVACVGIGKSGTKNAALLAAQILGIGHKEIKEAYEEYRQKLREG' A
#
# COMPACT_ATOMS: atom_id res chain seq x y z
N PRO A 1 12.39 4.95 -14.29
CA PRO A 1 12.48 3.76 -13.40
C PRO A 1 11.10 3.10 -13.31
N VAL A 2 11.01 1.78 -13.11
CA VAL A 2 9.75 1.04 -12.97
C VAL A 2 9.78 0.25 -11.67
N ALA A 3 8.72 0.34 -10.86
CA ALA A 3 8.59 -0.44 -9.63
C ALA A 3 7.91 -1.79 -9.94
N CYS A 4 8.70 -2.87 -9.98
CA CYS A 4 8.19 -4.22 -10.20
C CYS A 4 7.62 -4.82 -8.90
N VAL A 5 6.45 -5.45 -9.01
CA VAL A 5 5.78 -6.16 -7.92
C VAL A 5 5.64 -7.66 -8.25
N GLY A 6 5.15 -8.46 -7.30
CA GLY A 6 4.90 -9.89 -7.53
C GLY A 6 3.94 -10.16 -8.69
N ILE A 7 3.93 -11.40 -9.19
CA ILE A 7 3.06 -11.80 -10.30
C ILE A 7 1.66 -12.17 -9.78
N GLY A 8 0.61 -11.82 -10.54
CA GLY A 8 -0.77 -12.20 -10.24
C GLY A 8 -1.45 -11.34 -9.18
N LYS A 9 -2.49 -11.89 -8.52
CA LYS A 9 -3.39 -11.13 -7.62
C LYS A 9 -2.67 -10.49 -6.43
N SER A 10 -1.66 -11.15 -5.88
CA SER A 10 -0.81 -10.58 -4.81
C SER A 10 0.00 -9.38 -5.30
N GLY A 11 0.49 -9.45 -6.54
CA GLY A 11 1.11 -8.35 -7.26
C GLY A 11 0.23 -7.12 -7.38
N THR A 12 -0.99 -7.31 -7.89
CA THR A 12 -1.97 -6.22 -8.05
C THR A 12 -2.27 -5.54 -6.72
N LYS A 13 -2.46 -6.32 -5.64
CA LYS A 13 -2.64 -5.77 -4.28
C LYS A 13 -1.43 -4.96 -3.84
N ASN A 14 -0.22 -5.48 -4.01
CA ASN A 14 1.00 -4.79 -3.62
C ASN A 14 1.26 -3.52 -4.44
N ALA A 15 0.88 -3.50 -5.72
CA ALA A 15 0.95 -2.29 -6.55
C ALA A 15 0.02 -1.19 -6.03
N ALA A 16 -1.22 -1.55 -5.65
CA ALA A 16 -2.16 -0.59 -5.07
C ALA A 16 -1.66 -0.06 -3.72
N LEU A 17 -1.10 -0.92 -2.86
CA LEU A 17 -0.51 -0.52 -1.59
C LEU A 17 0.71 0.39 -1.78
N LEU A 18 1.55 0.11 -2.78
CA LEU A 18 2.68 0.97 -3.14
C LEU A 18 2.20 2.35 -3.61
N ALA A 19 1.15 2.40 -4.44
CA ALA A 19 0.55 3.66 -4.87
C ALA A 19 -0.01 4.45 -3.67
N ALA A 20 -0.69 3.78 -2.73
CA ALA A 20 -1.18 4.41 -1.51
C ALA A 20 -0.05 4.98 -0.65
N GLN A 21 1.09 4.27 -0.53
CA GLN A 21 2.27 4.79 0.17
C GLN A 21 2.84 6.06 -0.49
N ILE A 22 2.92 6.08 -1.82
CA ILE A 22 3.43 7.24 -2.58
C ILE A 22 2.50 8.44 -2.40
N LEU A 23 1.19 8.25 -2.57
CA LEU A 23 0.20 9.31 -2.38
C LEU A 23 0.13 9.79 -0.91
N GLY A 24 0.33 8.88 0.04
CA GLY A 24 0.37 9.19 1.47
C GLY A 24 1.47 10.17 1.89
N ILE A 25 2.48 10.41 1.05
CA ILE A 25 3.49 11.46 1.28
C ILE A 25 2.84 12.85 1.27
N GLY A 26 1.87 13.08 0.36
CA GLY A 26 1.18 14.36 0.22
C GLY A 26 -0.22 14.39 0.86
N HIS A 27 -0.82 13.22 1.12
CA HIS A 27 -2.20 13.10 1.59
C HIS A 27 -2.26 12.35 2.92
N LYS A 28 -2.45 13.10 4.01
CA LYS A 28 -2.46 12.58 5.39
C LYS A 28 -3.53 11.49 5.61
N GLU A 29 -4.72 11.67 5.04
CA GLU A 29 -5.84 10.72 5.11
C GLU A 29 -5.48 9.35 4.51
N ILE A 30 -4.79 9.36 3.35
CA ILE A 30 -4.35 8.12 2.69
C ILE A 30 -3.29 7.41 3.53
N LYS A 31 -2.39 8.18 4.14
CA LYS A 31 -1.36 7.63 5.04
C LYS A 31 -1.99 6.97 6.27
N GLU A 32 -2.93 7.63 6.93
CA GLU A 32 -3.63 7.10 8.10
C GLU A 32 -4.40 5.82 7.76
N ALA A 33 -5.14 5.81 6.64
CA ALA A 33 -5.83 4.61 6.16
C ALA A 33 -4.86 3.46 5.83
N TYR A 34 -3.71 3.77 5.23
CA TYR A 34 -2.67 2.79 4.92
C TYR A 34 -2.03 2.20 6.20
N GLU A 35 -1.79 3.04 7.20
CA GLU A 35 -1.25 2.63 8.51
C GLU A 35 -2.25 1.75 9.27
N GLU A 36 -3.53 2.10 9.27
CA GLU A 36 -4.59 1.28 9.87
C GLU A 36 -4.69 -0.09 9.18
N TYR A 37 -4.64 -0.11 7.85
CA TYR A 37 -4.60 -1.37 7.09
C TYR A 37 -3.37 -2.22 7.45
N ARG A 38 -2.20 -1.60 7.61
CA ARG A 38 -0.97 -2.28 8.06
C ARG A 38 -1.06 -2.80 9.48
N GLN A 39 -1.75 -2.09 10.38
CA GLN A 39 -2.03 -2.53 11.74
C GLN A 39 -2.86 -3.82 11.74
N LYS A 40 -3.97 -3.83 10.98
CA LYS A 40 -4.86 -4.99 10.85
C LYS A 40 -4.14 -6.23 10.32
N LEU A 41 -3.20 -6.04 9.39
CA LEU A 41 -2.37 -7.14 8.87
C LEU A 41 -1.37 -7.72 9.89
N ARG A 42 -1.05 -7.00 10.97
CA ARG A 42 -0.17 -7.51 12.05
C ARG A 42 -0.95 -8.26 13.13
N GLU A 43 -2.24 -7.95 13.28
CA GLU A 43 -3.11 -8.52 14.31
C GLU A 43 -3.79 -9.83 13.88
N GLY A 44 -3.79 -10.13 12.57
CA GLY A 44 -4.24 -11.41 12.01
C GLY A 44 -3.08 -12.34 11.66
#